data_AF-A0A2W4RFW2-F1
#
_entry.id   AF-A0A2W4RFW2-F1
#
_cell.length_a   1.000
_cell.length_b   1.000
_cell.length_c   1.000
_cell.angle_alpha   90.00
_cell.angle_beta   90.00
_cell.angle_gamma   90.00
#
_symmetry.space_group_name_H-M   'P 1'
#
loop_
_entity.id
_entity.type
_entity.pdbx_description
1 polymer ?
#
loop_
_entity_poly.entity_id
_entity_poly.type
_entity_poly.pdbx_seq_one_letter_code
_entity_poly.pdbx_strand_id
1 'polypeptide(L)'
;MNRTLFFAALAVLGLAACERSETPTQPGAETVSQPSAETTESQREAVTDTAPAAPQDESDAATQSQESAGEETTDTGEPIGQAGSSASLERLAALPAAQQLPSGRWKAGVHYEPIVPAQPTNVAPGKVEVTEVFWYACSHCYALEPYIASWQKNKPEYIEFVRVPVMWGPVHRAHARLFYTLEALGRSDLHPKVFETIHQRRNMLVANDEERTLQLQLEFAKNNGIEPEEFRKAYQSFSVNSNLQRAEQLTKRYRVEGVPFIVVNGKYSTDVGMAGGQSNLLELVNDLAAAEQRR
;
A
#
# COMPACT_ATOMS: atom_id res chain seq x y z
N MET A 1 32.67 48.91 -19.45
CA MET A 1 34.07 49.03 -18.98
C MET A 1 34.18 48.09 -17.79
N ASN A 2 34.96 46.99 -17.70
CA ASN A 2 36.20 46.48 -18.31
C ASN A 2 36.01 44.95 -18.58
N ARG A 3 36.35 44.31 -19.72
CA ARG A 3 37.68 43.83 -20.23
C ARG A 3 38.51 43.15 -19.13
N THR A 4 38.93 41.87 -19.16
CA THR A 4 39.86 41.19 -20.10
C THR A 4 39.98 39.70 -19.62
N LEU A 5 39.61 38.66 -20.41
CA LEU A 5 40.43 37.70 -21.20
C LEU A 5 41.62 37.01 -20.49
N PHE A 6 41.70 35.65 -20.56
CA PHE A 6 42.81 34.82 -21.12
C PHE A 6 42.49 33.29 -20.96
N PHE A 7 42.27 32.52 -22.05
CA PHE A 7 43.12 31.43 -22.64
C PHE A 7 43.31 30.17 -21.74
N ALA A 8 43.33 28.90 -22.17
CA ALA A 8 43.53 28.25 -23.47
C ALA A 8 43.00 26.79 -23.45
N ALA A 9 42.81 26.24 -24.66
CA ALA A 9 42.39 24.88 -24.98
C ALA A 9 43.48 23.82 -24.74
N LEU A 10 43.09 22.55 -24.54
CA LEU A 10 43.87 21.40 -25.02
C LEU A 10 42.91 20.24 -25.40
N ALA A 11 42.78 20.03 -26.70
CA ALA A 11 42.21 18.83 -27.29
C ALA A 11 43.34 17.84 -27.56
N VAL A 12 43.12 16.55 -27.27
CA VAL A 12 43.96 15.45 -27.78
C VAL A 12 43.04 14.43 -28.45
N LEU A 13 43.28 14.26 -29.75
CA LEU A 13 42.69 13.31 -30.67
C LEU A 13 43.71 12.17 -30.91
N GLY A 14 43.24 10.93 -31.03
CA GLY A 14 43.99 9.81 -31.62
C GLY A 14 43.11 8.53 -31.59
N LEU A 15 42.35 8.18 -32.63
CA LEU A 15 42.66 7.56 -33.93
C LEU A 15 43.05 6.07 -33.91
N ALA A 16 42.17 5.29 -34.57
CA ALA A 16 42.42 4.22 -35.55
C ALA A 16 42.65 2.76 -35.09
N ALA A 17 41.73 1.87 -35.52
CA ALA A 17 41.94 0.75 -36.49
C ALA A 17 40.82 -0.31 -36.31
N CYS A 18 39.95 -0.55 -37.33
CA CYS A 18 39.93 -1.73 -38.22
C CYS A 18 39.53 -3.08 -37.55
N GLU A 19 38.74 -4.02 -38.09
CA GLU A 19 38.03 -4.21 -39.36
C GLU A 19 37.36 -5.62 -39.37
N ARG A 20 36.30 -5.80 -40.20
CA ARG A 20 35.64 -7.04 -40.74
C ARG A 20 34.74 -7.90 -39.82
N SER A 21 33.44 -8.04 -40.12
CA SER A 21 32.72 -8.75 -41.22
C SER A 21 32.58 -10.26 -40.99
N GLU A 22 31.35 -10.76 -40.83
CA GLU A 22 30.68 -11.75 -41.71
C GLU A 22 29.36 -12.29 -41.10
N THR A 23 28.32 -12.31 -41.92
CA THR A 23 27.08 -13.13 -41.89
C THR A 23 27.08 -13.82 -43.27
N PRO A 24 26.51 -15.02 -43.56
CA PRO A 24 25.30 -15.66 -43.00
C PRO A 24 25.43 -17.20 -42.83
N THR A 25 24.37 -17.90 -42.41
CA THR A 25 23.83 -19.14 -43.03
C THR A 25 22.74 -19.79 -42.14
N GLN A 26 21.50 -19.75 -42.63
CA GLN A 26 20.52 -20.85 -42.58
C GLN A 26 20.37 -21.32 -44.05
N PRO A 27 19.92 -22.56 -44.40
CA PRO A 27 18.74 -23.23 -43.84
C PRO A 27 18.81 -24.77 -43.76
N GLY A 28 17.82 -25.38 -43.10
CA GLY A 28 17.61 -26.83 -43.11
C GLY A 28 16.23 -27.16 -42.57
N ALA A 29 15.25 -27.23 -43.47
CA ALA A 29 13.96 -27.85 -43.24
C ALA A 29 14.11 -29.37 -43.39
N GLU A 30 13.51 -30.14 -42.50
CA GLU A 30 13.06 -31.49 -42.83
C GLU A 30 11.83 -31.87 -41.99
N THR A 31 11.01 -32.68 -42.65
CA THR A 31 9.57 -32.83 -42.53
C THR A 31 9.23 -34.17 -41.84
N VAL A 32 7.94 -34.39 -41.56
CA VAL A 32 7.27 -35.71 -41.37
C VAL A 32 7.41 -36.22 -39.91
N SER A 33 6.39 -36.62 -39.14
CA SER A 33 5.11 -37.24 -39.49
C SER A 33 4.13 -37.20 -38.31
N GLN A 34 2.84 -37.03 -38.59
CA GLN A 34 1.76 -37.63 -37.79
C GLN A 34 1.73 -39.15 -38.05
N PRO A 35 1.06 -39.92 -37.18
CA PRO A 35 -0.14 -40.57 -37.70
C PRO A 35 -1.36 -40.47 -36.78
N SER A 36 -2.48 -40.67 -37.46
CA SER A 36 -3.87 -40.61 -37.04
C SER A 36 -4.32 -41.73 -36.10
N ALA A 37 -5.50 -41.46 -35.55
CA ALA A 37 -6.38 -42.29 -34.74
C ALA A 37 -6.58 -43.74 -35.19
N GLU A 38 -6.90 -44.60 -34.22
CA GLU A 38 -7.87 -45.67 -34.40
C GLU A 38 -8.68 -45.95 -33.12
N THR A 39 -9.99 -45.86 -33.27
CA THR A 39 -11.09 -46.33 -32.42
C THR A 39 -11.08 -47.85 -32.27
N THR A 40 -11.46 -48.40 -31.10
CA THR A 40 -12.40 -49.55 -31.03
C THR A 40 -13.10 -49.60 -29.65
N GLU A 41 -14.37 -49.95 -29.77
CA GLU A 41 -15.51 -50.14 -28.88
C GLU A 41 -15.39 -51.03 -27.63
N SER A 42 -16.27 -50.68 -26.67
CA SER A 42 -17.24 -51.54 -25.97
C SER A 42 -16.76 -52.56 -24.92
N GLN A 43 -17.20 -52.35 -23.67
CA GLN A 43 -18.28 -53.18 -23.09
C GLN A 43 -18.85 -52.58 -21.78
N ARG A 44 -20.18 -52.71 -21.65
CA ARG A 44 -21.03 -52.42 -20.49
C ARG A 44 -20.76 -53.40 -19.34
N GLU A 45 -20.98 -52.95 -18.09
CA GLU A 45 -22.02 -53.52 -17.22
C GLU A 45 -22.31 -52.60 -16.01
N ALA A 46 -23.54 -52.71 -15.51
CA ALA A 46 -24.22 -51.80 -14.59
C ALA A 46 -23.91 -52.07 -13.10
N VAL A 47 -24.25 -51.13 -12.22
CA VAL A 47 -25.24 -51.29 -11.14
C VAL A 47 -25.37 -49.97 -10.35
N THR A 48 -26.62 -49.67 -10.04
CA THR A 48 -27.24 -48.58 -9.28
C THR A 48 -26.88 -48.54 -7.80
N ASP A 49 -26.81 -47.35 -7.18
CA ASP A 49 -27.49 -47.11 -5.89
C ASP A 49 -27.81 -45.62 -5.60
N THR A 50 -29.09 -45.29 -5.78
CA THR A 50 -30.06 -44.62 -4.88
C THR A 50 -29.61 -43.63 -3.80
N ALA A 51 -30.18 -42.41 -3.88
CA ALA A 51 -30.37 -41.46 -2.78
C ALA A 51 -31.52 -41.88 -1.86
N PRO A 52 -31.68 -41.27 -0.67
CA PRO A 52 -32.97 -40.59 -0.46
C PRO A 52 -32.91 -39.28 0.35
N ALA A 53 -34.06 -38.61 0.26
CA ALA A 53 -34.43 -37.29 0.75
C ALA A 53 -34.78 -37.23 2.26
N ALA A 54 -34.94 -35.99 2.75
CA ALA A 54 -35.58 -35.62 4.01
C ALA A 54 -37.05 -36.07 4.10
N PRO A 55 -37.65 -36.06 5.30
CA PRO A 55 -38.66 -35.02 5.57
C PRO A 55 -38.73 -34.48 7.02
N GLN A 56 -39.49 -33.39 7.15
CA GLN A 56 -40.10 -32.74 8.34
C GLN A 56 -41.07 -33.73 9.03
N ASP A 57 -41.65 -33.56 10.22
CA ASP A 57 -42.24 -32.45 10.97
C ASP A 57 -42.72 -33.07 12.30
N GLU A 58 -42.75 -32.37 13.44
CA GLU A 58 -43.75 -32.66 14.50
C GLU A 58 -43.81 -31.53 15.54
N SER A 59 -44.96 -30.86 15.53
CA SER A 59 -45.47 -29.93 16.51
C SER A 59 -46.02 -30.65 17.74
N ASP A 60 -45.99 -30.02 18.92
CA ASP A 60 -47.24 -29.80 19.65
C ASP A 60 -47.16 -28.70 20.71
N ALA A 61 -48.26 -27.96 20.78
CA ALA A 61 -48.60 -26.88 21.71
C ALA A 61 -48.97 -27.45 23.10
N ALA A 62 -49.34 -26.77 24.19
CA ALA A 62 -49.80 -25.43 24.50
C ALA A 62 -49.86 -25.32 26.05
N THR A 63 -50.03 -24.10 26.57
CA THR A 63 -51.02 -23.72 27.62
C THR A 63 -50.48 -22.90 28.78
N GLN A 64 -51.16 -21.76 28.96
CA GLN A 64 -51.07 -20.73 30.00
C GLN A 64 -51.43 -21.24 31.41
N SER A 65 -50.96 -20.55 32.46
CA SER A 65 -51.82 -19.79 33.42
C SER A 65 -51.04 -19.25 34.63
N GLN A 66 -51.19 -17.92 34.86
CA GLN A 66 -51.43 -17.16 36.12
C GLN A 66 -50.58 -17.45 37.38
N GLU A 67 -49.82 -16.47 37.92
CA GLU A 67 -50.18 -15.29 38.75
C GLU A 67 -49.97 -15.56 40.26
N SER A 68 -49.04 -14.84 40.90
CA SER A 68 -49.20 -14.27 42.26
C SER A 68 -47.93 -13.51 42.69
N ALA A 69 -48.17 -12.41 43.38
CA ALA A 69 -47.25 -11.41 43.92
C ALA A 69 -46.29 -11.92 45.01
N GLY A 70 -45.24 -11.13 45.25
CA GLY A 70 -44.34 -11.25 46.40
C GLY A 70 -43.28 -10.14 46.44
N GLU A 71 -43.64 -9.05 47.11
CA GLU A 71 -42.85 -8.10 47.92
C GLU A 71 -41.38 -7.74 47.59
N GLU A 72 -41.21 -6.42 47.52
CA GLU A 72 -40.06 -5.56 47.80
C GLU A 72 -39.00 -6.09 48.80
N THR A 73 -37.71 -5.96 48.44
CA THR A 73 -36.68 -5.45 49.36
C THR A 73 -35.43 -5.00 48.60
N THR A 74 -34.94 -3.85 49.03
CA THR A 74 -33.85 -3.02 48.52
C THR A 74 -32.48 -3.70 48.50
N ASP A 75 -31.75 -3.57 47.39
CA ASP A 75 -30.28 -3.64 47.42
C ASP A 75 -29.68 -2.56 46.50
N THR A 76 -28.79 -1.77 47.07
CA THR A 76 -28.14 -0.57 46.53
C THR A 76 -27.15 -0.93 45.43
N GLY A 77 -27.51 -0.67 44.17
CA GLY A 77 -26.60 -0.71 43.03
C GLY A 77 -26.00 0.67 42.72
N GLU A 78 -24.68 0.80 42.86
CA GLU A 78 -23.88 1.89 42.27
C GLU A 78 -24.08 1.94 40.74
N PRO A 79 -24.18 3.13 40.12
CA PRO A 79 -24.33 3.22 38.68
C PRO A 79 -22.99 2.93 37.98
N ILE A 80 -23.06 2.05 36.98
CA ILE A 80 -21.99 1.76 36.02
C ILE A 80 -21.65 3.06 35.28
N GLY A 81 -20.54 3.68 35.68
CA GLY A 81 -20.02 4.91 35.10
C GLY A 81 -19.53 4.70 33.67
N GLN A 82 -20.08 5.48 32.75
CA GLN A 82 -19.57 5.71 31.41
C GLN A 82 -18.11 6.21 31.48
N ALA A 83 -17.15 5.31 31.25
CA ALA A 83 -15.75 5.67 31.09
C ALA A 83 -15.36 5.53 29.62
N GLY A 84 -15.49 6.62 28.87
CA GLY A 84 -15.00 6.68 27.50
C GLY A 84 -15.55 7.83 26.66
N SER A 85 -15.36 9.09 27.07
CA SER A 85 -15.52 10.21 26.13
C SER A 85 -14.85 11.50 26.60
N SER A 86 -14.97 11.89 27.87
CA SER A 86 -14.47 13.19 28.35
C SER A 86 -12.95 13.22 28.57
N ALA A 87 -12.35 12.18 29.14
CA ALA A 87 -10.92 12.19 29.48
C ALA A 87 -9.99 12.27 28.26
N SER A 88 -10.42 11.77 27.10
CA SER A 88 -9.67 11.87 25.84
C SER A 88 -9.76 13.27 25.24
N LEU A 89 -10.94 13.89 25.28
CA LEU A 89 -11.15 15.26 24.81
C LEU A 89 -10.48 16.29 25.73
N GLU A 90 -10.50 16.09 27.05
CA GLU A 90 -9.82 16.96 28.01
C GLU A 90 -8.29 16.85 27.92
N ARG A 91 -7.74 15.67 27.64
CA ARG A 91 -6.30 15.50 27.36
C ARG A 91 -5.87 16.16 26.04
N LEU A 92 -6.73 16.14 25.01
CA LEU A 92 -6.49 16.88 23.77
C LEU A 92 -6.58 18.40 23.97
N ALA A 93 -7.46 18.86 24.88
CA ALA A 93 -7.60 20.27 25.22
C ALA A 93 -6.45 20.82 26.09
N ALA A 94 -5.72 19.95 26.79
CA ALA A 94 -4.58 20.30 27.64
C ALA A 94 -3.21 20.21 26.94
N LEU A 95 -3.17 20.00 25.61
CA LEU A 95 -1.91 20.02 24.88
C LEU A 95 -1.31 21.45 24.96
N PRO A 96 -0.01 21.59 25.31
CA PRO A 96 0.62 22.90 25.41
C PRO A 96 0.44 23.65 24.09
N ALA A 97 0.18 24.96 24.13
CA ALA A 97 -0.08 25.81 22.95
C ALA A 97 0.97 25.67 21.83
N ALA A 98 2.18 25.19 22.18
CA ALA A 98 3.19 24.77 21.24
C ALA A 98 2.73 23.67 20.28
N GLN A 99 1.65 22.90 20.53
CA GLN A 99 1.11 21.83 19.67
C GLN A 99 -0.10 22.27 18.83
N GLN A 100 -0.63 23.49 19.03
CA GLN A 100 -1.62 24.04 18.11
C GLN A 100 -0.93 24.49 16.81
N LEU A 101 -1.54 24.16 15.68
CA LEU A 101 -1.09 24.68 14.39
C LEU A 101 -1.31 26.19 14.31
N PRO A 102 -0.37 26.93 13.68
CA PRO A 102 -0.31 28.39 13.74
C PRO A 102 -1.53 29.12 13.15
N SER A 103 -2.35 28.45 12.35
CA SER A 103 -3.44 29.07 11.58
C SER A 103 -4.83 28.87 12.16
N GLY A 104 -5.03 28.01 13.17
CA GLY A 104 -6.35 27.71 13.78
C GLY A 104 -7.38 27.06 12.84
N ARG A 105 -7.09 27.01 11.52
CA ARG A 105 -7.90 26.35 10.48
C ARG A 105 -8.07 24.87 10.76
N TRP A 106 -6.99 24.22 11.20
CA TRP A 106 -6.94 22.79 11.46
C TRP A 106 -7.09 22.52 12.95
N LYS A 107 -7.96 21.56 13.27
CA LYS A 107 -8.31 21.17 14.64
C LYS A 107 -7.92 19.72 14.88
N ALA A 108 -7.15 19.47 15.94
CA ALA A 108 -6.89 18.12 16.43
C ALA A 108 -8.20 17.44 16.82
N GLY A 109 -8.31 16.12 16.62
CA GLY A 109 -9.55 15.36 16.82
C GLY A 109 -10.59 15.52 15.71
N VAL A 110 -10.31 16.36 14.70
CA VAL A 110 -11.21 16.62 13.56
C VAL A 110 -10.48 16.40 12.25
N HIS A 111 -9.41 17.17 12.03
CA HIS A 111 -8.67 17.16 10.77
C HIS A 111 -7.43 16.27 10.84
N TYR A 112 -6.89 16.09 12.04
CA TYR A 112 -5.75 15.20 12.31
C TYR A 112 -5.81 14.71 13.76
N GLU A 113 -5.12 13.62 14.04
CA GLU A 113 -4.94 13.06 15.38
C GLU A 113 -3.48 13.12 15.81
N PRO A 114 -3.15 13.53 17.04
CA PRO A 114 -1.83 13.36 17.61
C PRO A 114 -1.49 11.87 17.84
N ILE A 115 -0.29 11.46 17.46
CA ILE A 115 0.26 10.12 17.71
C ILE A 115 1.01 10.16 19.04
N VAL A 116 0.52 9.41 20.03
CA VAL A 116 1.10 9.35 21.37
C VAL A 116 1.43 7.90 21.76
N PRO A 117 2.71 7.59 22.07
CA PRO A 117 3.88 8.46 21.96
C PRO A 117 4.25 8.72 20.49
N ALA A 118 4.92 9.86 20.25
CA ALA A 118 5.47 10.17 18.93
C ALA A 118 6.41 9.05 18.48
N GLN A 119 6.34 8.69 17.20
CA GLN A 119 7.19 7.66 16.62
C GLN A 119 8.47 8.27 16.05
N PRO A 120 9.61 7.56 16.12
CA PRO A 120 10.85 8.01 15.51
C PRO A 120 10.72 8.04 13.99
N THR A 121 11.28 9.08 13.36
CA THR A 121 11.41 9.22 11.91
C THR A 121 12.83 8.84 11.48
N ASN A 122 13.04 8.56 10.18
CA ASN A 122 14.34 8.13 9.66
C ASN A 122 14.90 9.11 8.61
N VAL A 123 14.57 10.40 8.76
CA VAL A 123 15.00 11.46 7.83
C VAL A 123 16.16 12.26 8.43
N ALA A 124 16.92 12.92 7.56
CA ALA A 124 18.06 13.72 7.99
C ALA A 124 17.63 14.85 8.96
N PRO A 125 18.52 15.29 9.89
CA PRO A 125 18.24 16.44 10.74
C PRO A 125 17.80 17.67 9.92
N GLY A 126 16.77 18.37 10.39
CA GLY A 126 16.19 19.51 9.70
C GLY A 126 15.28 19.16 8.52
N LYS A 127 14.95 17.86 8.32
CA LYS A 127 13.87 17.41 7.45
C LYS A 127 12.66 16.97 8.26
N VAL A 128 11.48 17.04 7.64
CA VAL A 128 10.22 16.52 8.18
C VAL A 128 9.77 15.34 7.32
N GLU A 129 9.60 14.17 7.95
CA GLU A 129 9.09 12.97 7.29
C GLU A 129 7.57 13.10 7.09
N VAL A 130 7.10 12.97 5.85
CA VAL A 130 5.69 12.80 5.52
C VAL A 130 5.52 11.41 4.93
N THR A 131 4.89 10.53 5.69
CA THR A 131 4.67 9.15 5.28
C THR A 131 3.24 8.97 4.77
N GLU A 132 3.09 8.50 3.54
CA GLU A 132 1.83 7.92 3.06
C GLU A 132 1.85 6.41 3.27
N VAL A 133 0.92 5.92 4.07
CA VAL A 133 0.60 4.50 4.17
C VAL A 133 -0.53 4.18 3.19
N PHE A 134 -0.29 3.23 2.28
CA PHE A 134 -1.18 2.98 1.14
C PHE A 134 -1.30 1.50 0.76
N TRP A 135 -2.19 1.22 -0.20
CA TRP A 135 -2.29 -0.06 -0.87
C TRP A 135 -2.60 0.13 -2.35
N TYR A 136 -1.91 -0.59 -3.25
CA TYR A 136 -2.12 -0.46 -4.68
C TYR A 136 -3.56 -0.70 -5.14
N ALA A 137 -4.30 -1.61 -4.49
CA ALA A 137 -5.69 -1.89 -4.87
C ALA A 137 -6.73 -1.06 -4.11
N CYS A 138 -6.31 -0.12 -3.25
CA CYS A 138 -7.24 0.82 -2.65
C CYS A 138 -7.64 1.90 -3.68
N SER A 139 -8.94 2.02 -3.96
CA SER A 139 -9.48 3.00 -4.89
C SER A 139 -9.25 4.44 -4.43
N HIS A 140 -9.30 4.71 -3.12
CA HIS A 140 -9.01 6.03 -2.56
C HIS A 140 -7.52 6.39 -2.65
N CYS A 141 -6.61 5.43 -2.51
CA CYS A 141 -5.18 5.66 -2.77
C CYS A 141 -4.96 6.02 -4.24
N TYR A 142 -5.58 5.26 -5.15
CA TYR A 142 -5.48 5.54 -6.58
C TYR A 142 -6.02 6.92 -6.97
N ALA A 143 -7.16 7.33 -6.39
CA ALA A 143 -7.72 8.66 -6.60
C ALA A 143 -6.84 9.79 -6.03
N LEU A 144 -6.00 9.50 -5.03
CA LEU A 144 -5.09 10.46 -4.41
C LEU A 144 -3.77 10.64 -5.20
N GLU A 145 -3.33 9.63 -5.97
CA GLU A 145 -2.08 9.66 -6.75
C GLU A 145 -1.85 10.94 -7.57
N PRO A 146 -2.81 11.46 -8.38
CA PRO A 146 -2.54 12.67 -9.17
C PRO A 146 -2.29 13.91 -8.29
N TYR A 147 -2.91 13.98 -7.11
CA TYR A 147 -2.70 15.07 -6.15
C TYR A 147 -1.31 14.96 -5.52
N ILE A 148 -0.92 13.75 -5.07
CA ILE A 148 0.40 13.50 -4.51
C ILE A 148 1.50 13.75 -5.55
N ALA A 149 1.31 13.30 -6.79
CA ALA A 149 2.26 13.53 -7.88
C ALA A 149 2.43 15.03 -8.21
N SER A 150 1.33 15.80 -8.19
CA SER A 150 1.37 17.25 -8.37
C SER A 150 2.06 17.95 -7.20
N TRP A 151 1.74 17.54 -5.97
CA TRP A 151 2.33 18.10 -4.76
C TRP A 151 3.82 17.79 -4.64
N GLN A 152 4.27 16.58 -4.94
CA GLN A 152 5.69 16.22 -4.88
C GLN A 152 6.58 17.09 -5.78
N LYS A 153 6.05 17.63 -6.88
CA LYS A 153 6.76 18.57 -7.75
C LYS A 153 6.97 19.95 -7.12
N ASN A 154 6.13 20.32 -6.16
CA ASN A 154 6.07 21.67 -5.58
C ASN A 154 6.25 21.70 -4.05
N LYS A 155 6.38 20.54 -3.40
CA LYS A 155 6.49 20.44 -1.95
C LYS A 155 7.75 21.18 -1.46
N PRO A 156 7.71 21.79 -0.26
CA PRO A 156 8.91 22.36 0.34
C PRO A 156 10.07 21.36 0.41
N GLU A 157 11.29 21.83 0.18
CA GLU A 157 12.49 20.96 0.15
C GLU A 157 12.77 20.28 1.49
N TYR A 158 12.33 20.86 2.62
CA TYR A 158 12.51 20.25 3.94
C TYR A 158 11.60 19.05 4.18
N ILE A 159 10.59 18.81 3.33
CA ILE A 159 9.72 17.64 3.44
C ILE A 159 10.37 16.46 2.72
N GLU A 160 10.58 15.36 3.43
CA GLU A 160 10.93 14.07 2.85
C GLU A 160 9.67 13.22 2.77
N PHE A 161 9.26 12.88 1.54
CA PHE A 161 8.04 12.11 1.32
C PHE A 161 8.38 10.63 1.19
N VAL A 162 7.73 9.79 2.00
CA VAL A 162 7.98 8.35 2.06
C VAL A 162 6.66 7.61 1.85
N ARG A 163 6.69 6.54 1.05
CA ARG A 163 5.55 5.63 0.91
C ARG A 163 5.81 4.32 1.64
N VAL A 164 4.77 3.82 2.31
CA VAL A 164 4.79 2.56 3.04
C VAL A 164 3.55 1.76 2.66
N PRO A 165 3.69 0.61 1.99
CA PRO A 165 2.57 -0.26 1.73
C PRO A 165 2.10 -0.94 3.04
N VAL A 166 0.79 -1.09 3.22
CA VAL A 166 0.24 -1.87 4.35
C VAL A 166 0.60 -3.35 4.23
N MET A 167 0.62 -4.03 5.38
CA MET A 167 1.04 -5.44 5.50
C MET A 167 -0.01 -6.33 6.20
N TRP A 168 -1.30 -5.97 6.12
CA TRP A 168 -2.39 -6.62 6.87
C TRP A 168 -2.62 -8.10 6.53
N GLY A 169 -2.28 -8.54 5.31
CA GLY A 169 -2.54 -9.92 4.89
C GLY A 169 -1.83 -10.29 3.57
N PRO A 170 -2.03 -11.50 3.06
CA PRO A 170 -1.26 -12.05 1.94
C PRO A 170 -1.26 -11.15 0.68
N VAL A 171 -2.42 -10.66 0.23
CA VAL A 171 -2.52 -9.77 -0.94
C VAL A 171 -1.76 -8.46 -0.73
N HIS A 172 -1.87 -7.86 0.48
CA HIS A 172 -1.15 -6.64 0.84
C HIS A 172 0.37 -6.87 0.81
N ARG A 173 0.83 -7.99 1.36
CA ARG A 173 2.26 -8.37 1.38
C ARG A 173 2.81 -8.59 -0.03
N ALA A 174 2.03 -9.21 -0.92
CA ALA A 174 2.42 -9.39 -2.32
C ALA A 174 2.57 -8.05 -3.05
N HIS A 175 1.63 -7.12 -2.87
CA HIS A 175 1.72 -5.75 -3.40
C HIS A 175 2.87 -4.95 -2.78
N ALA A 176 3.09 -5.08 -1.48
CA ALA A 176 4.21 -4.45 -0.79
C ALA A 176 5.55 -4.94 -1.33
N ARG A 177 5.65 -6.24 -1.62
CA ARG A 177 6.86 -6.82 -2.21
C ARG A 177 7.09 -6.28 -3.61
N LEU A 178 6.05 -6.17 -4.44
CA LEU A 178 6.13 -5.51 -5.73
C LEU A 178 6.63 -4.06 -5.59
N PHE A 179 6.03 -3.28 -4.69
CA PHE A 179 6.44 -1.89 -4.42
C PHE A 179 7.93 -1.80 -4.10
N TYR A 180 8.41 -2.55 -3.10
CA TYR A 180 9.81 -2.49 -2.71
C TYR A 180 10.76 -3.10 -3.73
N THR A 181 10.30 -4.03 -4.57
CA THR A 181 11.09 -4.55 -5.70
C THR A 181 11.33 -3.45 -6.73
N LEU A 182 10.29 -2.69 -7.08
CA LEU A 182 10.42 -1.55 -8.00
C LEU A 182 11.31 -0.45 -7.42
N GLU A 183 11.19 -0.16 -6.12
CA GLU A 183 12.08 0.78 -5.43
C GLU A 183 13.55 0.32 -5.48
N ALA A 184 13.81 -0.97 -5.21
CA ALA A 184 15.16 -1.54 -5.24
C ALA A 184 15.79 -1.51 -6.65
N LEU A 185 14.97 -1.53 -7.70
CA LEU A 185 15.39 -1.41 -9.09
C LEU A 185 15.49 0.06 -9.56
N GLY A 186 15.17 1.04 -8.70
CA GLY A 186 15.11 2.45 -9.09
C GLY A 186 14.00 2.77 -10.11
N ARG A 187 12.93 1.95 -10.14
CA ARG A 187 11.81 2.05 -11.08
C ARG A 187 10.53 2.57 -10.43
N SER A 188 10.67 3.59 -9.59
CA SER A 188 9.54 4.27 -8.95
C SER A 188 8.61 4.96 -9.96
N ASP A 189 9.08 5.19 -11.19
CA ASP A 189 8.29 5.64 -12.34
C ASP A 189 7.14 4.68 -12.71
N LEU A 190 7.22 3.42 -12.27
CA LEU A 190 6.23 2.40 -12.59
C LEU A 190 5.07 2.31 -11.59
N HIS A 191 5.13 2.96 -10.42
CA HIS A 191 4.03 2.91 -9.44
C HIS A 191 2.68 3.35 -10.03
N PRO A 192 2.58 4.46 -10.81
CA PRO A 192 1.33 4.83 -11.46
C PRO A 192 0.79 3.75 -12.42
N LYS A 193 1.67 3.03 -13.11
CA LYS A 193 1.29 1.93 -14.01
C LYS A 193 0.81 0.69 -13.26
N VAL A 194 1.36 0.41 -12.08
CA VAL A 194 0.85 -0.66 -11.20
C VAL A 194 -0.59 -0.34 -10.80
N PHE A 195 -0.84 0.89 -10.34
CA PHE A 195 -2.19 1.36 -10.01
C PHE A 195 -3.14 1.27 -11.22
N GLU A 196 -2.75 1.74 -12.40
CA GLU A 196 -3.56 1.65 -13.62
C GLU A 196 -3.89 0.18 -13.97
N THR A 197 -2.90 -0.70 -13.87
CA THR A 197 -3.05 -2.13 -14.15
C THR A 197 -4.11 -2.77 -13.24
N ILE A 198 -4.10 -2.43 -11.96
CA ILE A 198 -5.06 -2.94 -10.98
C ILE A 198 -6.45 -2.32 -11.18
N HIS A 199 -6.54 -0.99 -11.22
CA HIS A 199 -7.82 -0.29 -11.17
C HIS A 199 -8.53 -0.20 -12.52
N GLN A 200 -7.79 0.03 -13.61
CA GLN A 200 -8.36 0.18 -14.94
C GLN A 200 -8.37 -1.13 -15.73
N ARG A 201 -7.27 -1.90 -15.67
CA ARG A 201 -7.13 -3.15 -16.42
C ARG A 201 -7.62 -4.38 -15.66
N ARG A 202 -8.10 -4.20 -14.43
CA ARG A 202 -8.65 -5.26 -13.56
C ARG A 202 -7.69 -6.44 -13.37
N ASN A 203 -6.39 -6.19 -13.42
CA ASN A 203 -5.37 -7.19 -13.14
C ASN A 203 -4.76 -6.91 -11.77
N MET A 204 -5.11 -7.73 -10.78
CA MET A 204 -4.65 -7.59 -9.40
C MET A 204 -3.15 -7.80 -9.22
N LEU A 205 -2.41 -8.34 -10.19
CA LEU A 205 -0.98 -8.67 -10.05
C LEU A 205 -0.67 -9.57 -8.85
N VAL A 206 -1.67 -10.36 -8.43
CA VAL A 206 -1.64 -11.31 -7.33
C VAL A 206 -2.56 -12.48 -7.70
N ALA A 207 -2.13 -13.68 -7.31
CA ALA A 207 -2.87 -14.93 -7.45
C ALA A 207 -3.03 -15.60 -6.07
N ASN A 208 -3.66 -16.78 -6.04
CA ASN A 208 -3.89 -17.54 -4.81
C ASN A 208 -2.62 -18.18 -4.23
N ASP A 209 -1.55 -18.26 -5.02
CA ASP A 209 -0.25 -18.81 -4.63
C ASP A 209 0.90 -17.85 -5.00
N GLU A 210 2.03 -18.05 -4.34
CA GLU A 210 3.20 -17.16 -4.46
C GLU A 210 3.89 -17.27 -5.83
N GLU A 211 3.95 -18.47 -6.41
CA GLU A 211 4.62 -18.69 -7.69
C GLU A 211 3.87 -17.98 -8.82
N ARG A 212 2.55 -18.15 -8.88
CA ARG A 212 1.71 -17.49 -9.88
C ARG A 212 1.65 -15.99 -9.66
N THR A 213 1.66 -15.53 -8.41
CA THR A 213 1.80 -14.10 -8.08
C THR A 213 3.10 -13.53 -8.65
N LEU A 214 4.23 -14.21 -8.42
CA LEU A 214 5.52 -13.82 -8.97
C LEU A 214 5.50 -13.80 -10.51
N GLN A 215 4.88 -14.78 -11.16
CA GLN A 215 4.73 -14.81 -12.62
C GLN A 215 3.96 -13.58 -13.14
N LEU A 216 2.82 -13.23 -12.54
CA LEU A 216 2.02 -12.05 -12.93
C LEU A 216 2.83 -10.75 -12.78
N GLN A 217 3.59 -10.63 -11.70
CA GLN A 217 4.42 -9.44 -11.45
C GLN A 217 5.63 -9.37 -12.38
N LEU A 218 6.22 -10.52 -12.74
CA LEU A 218 7.27 -10.61 -13.75
C LEU A 218 6.78 -10.22 -15.14
N GLU A 219 5.58 -10.66 -15.52
CA GLU A 219 4.96 -10.25 -16.78
C GLU A 219 4.75 -8.73 -16.83
N PHE A 220 4.26 -8.13 -15.74
CA PHE A 220 4.17 -6.69 -15.60
C PHE A 220 5.54 -6.01 -15.74
N ALA A 221 6.56 -6.53 -15.04
CA ALA A 221 7.91 -5.97 -15.06
C ALA A 221 8.52 -6.02 -16.47
N LYS A 222 8.42 -7.18 -17.15
CA LYS A 222 8.88 -7.39 -18.52
C LYS A 222 8.21 -6.43 -19.50
N ASN A 223 6.89 -6.27 -19.41
CA ASN A 223 6.12 -5.34 -20.25
C ASN A 223 6.49 -3.86 -20.01
N ASN A 224 7.24 -3.57 -18.93
CA ASN A 224 7.70 -2.23 -18.58
C ASN A 224 9.24 -2.09 -18.62
N GLY A 225 9.91 -3.00 -19.34
CA GLY A 225 11.33 -2.92 -19.65
C GLY A 225 12.25 -3.27 -18.48
N ILE A 226 11.81 -4.13 -17.56
CA ILE A 226 12.67 -4.73 -16.53
C ILE A 226 13.01 -6.15 -16.96
N GLU A 227 14.30 -6.50 -16.97
CA GLU A 227 14.73 -7.85 -17.28
C GLU A 227 14.24 -8.85 -16.21
N PRO A 228 13.72 -10.04 -16.60
CA PRO A 228 13.14 -10.99 -15.65
C PRO A 228 14.10 -11.41 -14.52
N GLU A 229 15.37 -11.62 -14.83
CA GLU A 229 16.36 -12.03 -13.83
C GLU A 229 16.72 -10.90 -12.86
N GLU A 230 16.77 -9.65 -13.33
CA GLU A 230 16.95 -8.49 -12.46
C GLU A 230 15.78 -8.34 -11.50
N PHE A 231 14.55 -8.52 -11.99
CA PHE A 231 13.36 -8.51 -11.15
C PHE A 231 13.41 -9.62 -10.10
N ARG A 232 13.67 -10.88 -10.48
CA ARG A 232 13.75 -12.01 -9.53
C ARG A 232 14.80 -11.75 -8.45
N LYS A 233 15.98 -11.28 -8.85
CA LYS A 233 17.07 -10.95 -7.92
C LYS A 233 16.66 -9.86 -6.93
N ALA A 234 16.04 -8.78 -7.40
CA ALA A 234 15.55 -7.71 -6.53
C ALA A 234 14.41 -8.20 -5.62
N TYR A 235 13.45 -8.93 -6.16
CA TYR A 235 12.27 -9.46 -5.45
C TYR A 235 12.65 -10.35 -4.25
N GLN A 236 13.72 -11.13 -4.40
CA GLN A 236 14.26 -12.03 -3.37
C GLN A 236 15.34 -11.38 -2.50
N SER A 237 15.72 -10.12 -2.79
CA SER A 237 16.84 -9.47 -2.13
C SER A 237 16.61 -9.26 -0.64
N PHE A 238 17.71 -9.25 0.12
CA PHE A 238 17.69 -8.90 1.54
C PHE A 238 17.06 -7.52 1.78
N SER A 239 17.39 -6.52 0.95
CA SER A 239 16.84 -5.16 1.05
C SER A 239 15.31 -5.15 0.98
N VAL A 240 14.72 -5.86 0.00
CA VAL A 240 13.26 -5.98 -0.12
C VAL A 240 12.66 -6.67 1.12
N ASN A 241 13.27 -7.75 1.59
CA ASN A 241 12.80 -8.45 2.80
C ASN A 241 12.87 -7.57 4.06
N SER A 242 13.94 -6.81 4.25
CA SER A 242 14.07 -5.87 5.37
C SER A 242 13.04 -4.74 5.29
N ASN A 243 12.79 -4.20 4.10
CA ASN A 243 11.77 -3.16 3.89
C ASN A 243 10.35 -3.67 4.18
N LEU A 244 10.03 -4.91 3.83
CA LEU A 244 8.75 -5.53 4.17
C LEU A 244 8.55 -5.66 5.68
N GLN A 245 9.58 -6.10 6.40
CA GLN A 245 9.54 -6.17 7.87
C GLN A 245 9.37 -4.77 8.48
N ARG A 246 10.07 -3.76 7.94
CA ARG A 246 9.92 -2.37 8.37
C ARG A 246 8.50 -1.84 8.15
N ALA A 247 7.92 -2.11 6.97
CA ALA A 247 6.56 -1.71 6.62
C ALA A 247 5.53 -2.34 7.56
N GLU A 248 5.70 -3.61 7.90
CA GLU A 248 4.85 -4.31 8.86
C GLU A 248 4.93 -3.69 10.25
N GLN A 249 6.14 -3.37 10.73
CA GLN A 249 6.32 -2.70 12.01
C GLN A 249 5.72 -1.30 12.02
N LEU A 250 5.85 -0.53 10.94
CA LEU A 250 5.25 0.81 10.85
C LEU A 250 3.73 0.75 10.81
N THR A 251 3.16 -0.17 10.02
CA THR A 251 1.70 -0.41 9.97
C THR A 251 1.14 -0.67 11.37
N LYS A 252 1.84 -1.50 12.17
CA LYS A 252 1.44 -1.80 13.56
C LYS A 252 1.66 -0.63 14.52
N ARG A 253 2.84 0.01 14.46
CA ARG A 253 3.20 1.13 15.37
C ARG A 253 2.29 2.34 15.19
N TYR A 254 1.94 2.65 13.96
CA TYR A 254 0.97 3.71 13.65
C TYR A 254 -0.48 3.29 13.83
N ARG A 255 -0.76 2.02 14.16
CA ARG A 255 -2.12 1.47 14.30
C ARG A 255 -2.97 1.77 13.07
N VAL A 256 -2.41 1.50 11.89
CA VAL A 256 -3.08 1.81 10.63
C VAL A 256 -4.25 0.86 10.42
N GLU A 257 -5.46 1.42 10.45
CA GLU A 257 -6.74 0.70 10.27
C GLU A 257 -7.36 0.93 8.88
N GLY A 258 -6.88 1.93 8.14
CA GLY A 258 -7.40 2.32 6.82
C GLY A 258 -6.33 2.98 5.95
N VAL A 259 -6.59 3.12 4.66
CA VAL A 259 -5.72 3.80 3.69
C VAL A 259 -6.54 4.59 2.67
N PRO A 260 -6.02 5.69 2.09
CA PRO A 260 -4.69 6.28 2.34
C PRO A 260 -4.62 6.94 3.73
N PHE A 261 -3.53 6.70 4.44
CA PHE A 261 -3.30 7.21 5.80
C PHE A 261 -1.97 7.97 5.82
N ILE A 262 -2.01 9.24 6.23
CA ILE A 262 -0.84 10.11 6.21
C ILE A 262 -0.33 10.30 7.63
N VAL A 263 0.99 10.17 7.81
CA VAL A 263 1.68 10.51 9.05
C VAL A 263 2.66 11.65 8.80
N VAL A 264 2.58 12.69 9.62
CA VAL A 264 3.52 13.82 9.59
C VAL A 264 4.43 13.77 10.81
N ASN A 265 5.73 13.70 10.56
CA ASN A 265 6.83 13.65 11.51
C ASN A 265 6.70 12.60 12.63
N GLY A 266 6.02 11.47 12.35
CA GLY A 266 5.71 10.46 13.37
C GLY A 266 4.81 10.95 14.51
N LYS A 267 4.23 12.14 14.40
CA LYS A 267 3.54 12.87 15.49
C LYS A 267 2.07 13.13 15.22
N TYR A 268 1.67 13.15 13.95
CA TYR A 268 0.30 13.47 13.57
C TYR A 268 -0.15 12.48 12.50
N SER A 269 -1.38 11.98 12.61
CA SER A 269 -2.04 11.19 11.58
C SER A 269 -3.25 11.91 11.01
N THR A 270 -3.53 11.71 9.73
CA THR A 270 -4.71 12.22 9.04
C THR A 270 -5.02 11.35 7.82
N ASP A 271 -6.17 11.57 7.19
CA ASP A 271 -6.54 10.97 5.92
C ASP A 271 -7.36 11.96 5.08
N VAL A 272 -7.78 11.53 3.89
CA VAL A 272 -8.57 12.35 2.96
C VAL A 272 -9.91 12.78 3.58
N GLY A 273 -10.54 11.92 4.37
CA GLY A 273 -11.83 12.17 5.00
C GLY A 273 -11.73 13.22 6.10
N MET A 274 -10.78 13.05 7.03
CA MET A 274 -10.51 13.98 8.13
C MET A 274 -10.16 15.38 7.60
N ALA A 275 -9.34 15.45 6.55
CA ALA A 275 -8.98 16.73 5.96
C ALA A 275 -10.12 17.38 5.16
N GLY A 276 -11.17 16.63 4.81
CA GLY A 276 -12.27 17.12 3.98
C GLY A 276 -11.90 17.26 2.50
N GLY A 277 -11.13 16.31 1.95
CA GLY A 277 -10.78 16.22 0.53
C GLY A 277 -9.28 16.22 0.23
N GLN A 278 -8.91 15.83 -0.99
CA GLN A 278 -7.51 15.61 -1.40
C GLN A 278 -6.68 16.90 -1.39
N SER A 279 -7.23 18.02 -1.86
CA SER A 279 -6.53 19.32 -1.80
C SER A 279 -6.31 19.77 -0.37
N ASN A 280 -7.36 19.69 0.46
CA ASN A 280 -7.28 20.06 1.87
C ASN A 280 -6.28 19.17 2.63
N LEU A 281 -6.18 17.88 2.30
CA LEU A 281 -5.19 16.97 2.87
C LEU A 281 -3.77 17.50 2.65
N LEU A 282 -3.43 17.91 1.43
CA LEU A 282 -2.08 18.40 1.12
C LEU A 282 -1.78 19.76 1.77
N GLU A 283 -2.79 20.63 1.89
CA GLU A 283 -2.67 21.89 2.63
C GLU A 283 -2.44 21.63 4.12
N LEU A 284 -3.20 20.71 4.72
CA LEU A 284 -3.02 20.28 6.11
C LEU A 284 -1.63 19.66 6.34
N VAL A 285 -1.18 18.79 5.44
CA VAL A 285 0.17 18.18 5.51
C VAL A 285 1.25 19.24 5.48
N ASN A 286 1.14 20.24 4.60
CA ASN A 286 2.09 21.34 4.53
C ASN A 286 2.11 22.16 5.83
N ASP A 287 0.94 22.47 6.39
CA ASP A 287 0.83 23.24 7.65
C ASP A 287 1.39 22.47 8.85
N LEU A 288 1.09 21.17 8.95
CA LEU A 288 1.67 20.26 9.96
C LEU A 288 3.18 20.19 9.83
N ALA A 289 3.69 20.00 8.61
CA ALA A 289 5.12 19.90 8.37
C ALA A 289 5.84 21.22 8.65
N ALA A 290 5.25 22.36 8.28
CA ALA A 290 5.80 23.69 8.57
C ALA A 290 5.87 23.97 10.09
N ALA A 291 4.90 23.47 10.86
CA ALA A 291 4.93 23.59 12.32
C ALA A 291 6.07 22.78 12.93
N GLU A 292 6.38 21.61 12.38
CA GLU A 292 7.49 20.78 12.85
C GLU A 292 8.85 21.30 12.44
N GLN A 293 8.97 21.89 11.25
CA GLN A 293 10.22 22.47 10.77
C GLN A 293 10.72 23.65 11.62
N ARG A 294 9.82 24.38 12.28
CA ARG A 294 10.17 25.55 13.12
C ARG A 294 10.68 25.19 14.51
N ARG A 295 10.57 23.93 14.93
CA ARG A 295 11.00 23.45 16.25
C ARG A 295 12.41 22.90 16.20
#